data_AF-A0A955U6C6-F1
#
_entry.id   AF-A0A955U6C6-F1
#
_cell.length_a   1.000
_cell.length_b   1.000
_cell.length_c   1.000
_cell.angle_alpha   90.00
_cell.angle_beta   90.00
_cell.angle_gamma   90.00
#
_symmetry.space_group_name_H-M   'P 1'
#
loop_
_entity.id
_entity.type
_entity.pdbx_description
1 polymer ?
#
loop_
_entity_poly.entity_id
_entity_poly.type
_entity_poly.pdbx_seq_one_letter_code
_entity_poly.pdbx_strand_id
1 'polypeptide(L)'
;MDGWTYIEPCCGSAALALALLGATRSLLPYQGSKWRFRHALTAAIGEAGVTGRPDRVVLSDAGPFGVAAPTLIDATLRAEVIQELEGFAARDAREVYDALHQQPVSEDPATYTAELLFLQRLSFSGKAVGDRGGRWSSPGFNTSSAYGLPGTERFGPVKPMVPSLIRVLRSYDRLHRPDELIGGRRPARAPEGPVHRPTVVYLDPPYVDSTTYPGGELDRAGVVALARTWAEAGATVIVSEGEPVRELVSVGWTARQIDTGRKDTSRFRGKQEEWITVSR
;
A
#
# COMPACT_ATOMS: atom_id res chain seq x y z
N MET A 1 -14.91 14.69 -21.26
CA MET A 1 -15.39 13.75 -20.22
C MET A 1 -14.88 14.30 -18.92
N ASP A 2 -15.77 14.53 -17.96
CA ASP A 2 -15.35 15.02 -16.64
C ASP A 2 -14.50 13.93 -15.97
N GLY A 3 -13.37 14.36 -15.41
CA GLY A 3 -12.46 13.50 -14.68
C GLY A 3 -13.09 12.81 -13.47
N TRP A 4 -12.45 11.76 -12.98
CA TRP A 4 -12.89 11.06 -11.76
C TRP A 4 -11.81 11.04 -10.68
N THR A 5 -12.25 10.88 -9.43
CA THR A 5 -11.37 10.85 -8.25
C THR A 5 -11.22 9.44 -7.71
N TYR A 6 -9.98 9.04 -7.47
CA TYR A 6 -9.65 7.82 -6.74
C TYR A 6 -9.20 8.18 -5.32
N ILE A 7 -9.79 7.53 -4.31
CA ILE A 7 -9.45 7.71 -2.90
C ILE A 7 -9.10 6.36 -2.30
N GLU A 8 -7.96 6.28 -1.62
CA GLU A 8 -7.50 5.08 -0.91
C GLU A 8 -7.10 5.45 0.53
N PRO A 9 -8.04 5.35 1.50
CA PRO A 9 -7.81 5.77 2.88
C PRO A 9 -6.86 4.88 3.71
N CYS A 10 -6.55 3.69 3.18
CA CYS A 10 -5.63 2.70 3.75
C CYS A 10 -4.71 2.19 2.64
N CYS A 11 -3.92 3.09 2.04
CA CYS A 11 -3.29 2.81 0.76
C CYS A 11 -2.16 1.77 0.80
N GLY A 12 -1.49 1.57 1.94
CA GLY A 12 -0.30 0.74 2.03
C GLY A 12 0.66 1.03 0.88
N SER A 13 1.17 0.00 0.20
CA SER A 13 2.03 0.18 -0.99
C SER A 13 1.39 0.89 -2.20
N ALA A 14 0.14 1.36 -2.09
CA ALA A 14 -0.68 2.01 -3.12
C ALA A 14 -0.75 1.20 -4.42
N ALA A 15 -0.86 -0.12 -4.26
CA ALA A 15 -0.75 -1.05 -5.37
C ALA A 15 -1.83 -0.84 -6.45
N LEU A 16 -3.06 -0.50 -6.01
CA LEU A 16 -4.16 -0.22 -6.92
C LEU A 16 -4.02 1.17 -7.54
N ALA A 17 -3.72 2.21 -6.75
CA ALA A 17 -3.44 3.55 -7.28
C ALA A 17 -2.35 3.53 -8.36
N LEU A 18 -1.21 2.88 -8.09
CA LEU A 18 -0.11 2.75 -9.04
C LEU A 18 -0.55 2.02 -10.32
N ALA A 19 -1.36 0.96 -10.20
CA ALA A 19 -1.88 0.22 -11.35
C ALA A 19 -2.82 1.08 -12.21
N LEU A 20 -3.73 1.84 -11.58
CA LEU A 20 -4.64 2.78 -12.26
C LEU A 20 -3.87 3.88 -13.00
N LEU A 21 -2.74 4.33 -12.44
CA LEU A 21 -1.86 5.30 -13.08
C LEU A 21 -0.93 4.69 -14.15
N GLY A 22 -0.94 3.38 -14.35
CA GLY A 22 -0.22 2.70 -15.43
C GLY A 22 1.07 2.00 -15.02
N ALA A 23 1.30 1.76 -13.73
CA ALA A 23 2.42 0.94 -13.28
C ALA A 23 2.31 -0.47 -13.85
N THR A 24 3.43 -1.01 -14.32
CA THR A 24 3.50 -2.40 -14.84
C THR A 24 4.21 -3.36 -13.89
N ARG A 25 4.79 -2.85 -12.81
CA ARG A 25 5.55 -3.61 -11.81
C ARG A 25 5.14 -3.18 -10.41
N SER A 26 5.09 -4.15 -9.49
CA SER A 26 4.91 -3.86 -8.07
C SER A 26 6.13 -3.12 -7.53
N LEU A 27 5.89 -2.15 -6.65
CA LEU A 27 6.95 -1.40 -5.96
C LEU A 27 7.96 -2.32 -5.26
N LEU A 28 7.45 -3.19 -4.38
CA LEU A 28 8.27 -4.12 -3.61
C LEU A 28 7.44 -5.33 -3.12
N PRO A 29 8.09 -6.43 -2.69
CA PRO A 29 7.42 -7.54 -2.03
C PRO A 29 6.93 -7.08 -0.64
N TYR A 30 5.66 -6.70 -0.54
CA TYR A 30 5.03 -6.19 0.69
C TYR A 30 3.91 -7.13 1.12
N GLN A 31 3.95 -7.58 2.38
CA GLN A 31 2.85 -8.34 2.95
C GLN A 31 1.59 -7.46 2.98
N GLY A 32 0.49 -7.98 2.44
CA GLY A 32 -0.77 -7.23 2.31
C GLY A 32 -0.93 -6.47 0.99
N SER A 33 0.09 -6.41 0.13
CA SER A 33 -0.05 -5.71 -1.16
C SER A 33 -1.11 -6.35 -2.06
N LYS A 34 -2.04 -5.52 -2.55
CA LYS A 34 -3.08 -5.91 -3.51
C LYS A 34 -2.62 -5.94 -4.95
N TRP A 35 -1.31 -5.82 -5.20
CA TRP A 35 -0.76 -5.85 -6.55
C TRP A 35 -1.17 -7.09 -7.35
N ARG A 36 -1.26 -8.25 -6.69
CA ARG A 36 -1.68 -9.50 -7.34
C ARG A 36 -3.12 -9.44 -7.89
N PHE A 37 -3.97 -8.59 -7.30
CA PHE A 37 -5.39 -8.46 -7.64
C PHE A 37 -5.72 -7.25 -8.50
N ARG A 38 -4.72 -6.43 -8.84
CA ARG A 38 -4.91 -5.15 -9.53
C ARG A 38 -5.81 -5.23 -10.77
N HIS A 39 -5.77 -6.31 -11.55
CA HIS A 39 -6.61 -6.45 -12.74
C HIS A 39 -8.08 -6.67 -12.39
N ALA A 40 -8.37 -7.54 -11.42
CA ALA A 40 -9.75 -7.76 -10.95
C ALA A 40 -10.31 -6.51 -10.25
N LEU A 41 -9.48 -5.82 -9.47
CA LEU A 41 -9.85 -4.56 -8.82
C LEU A 41 -10.09 -3.43 -9.83
N THR A 42 -9.23 -3.29 -10.84
CA THR A 42 -9.43 -2.31 -11.92
C THR A 42 -10.70 -2.64 -12.73
N ALA A 43 -10.99 -3.92 -12.97
CA ALA A 43 -12.23 -4.33 -13.63
C ALA A 43 -13.46 -3.98 -12.79
N ALA A 44 -13.41 -4.20 -11.46
CA ALA A 44 -14.49 -3.81 -10.55
C ALA A 44 -14.75 -2.30 -10.56
N ILE A 45 -13.69 -1.49 -10.62
CA ILE A 45 -13.78 -0.03 -10.78
C ILE A 45 -14.44 0.33 -12.12
N GLY A 46 -14.08 -0.38 -13.20
CA GLY A 46 -14.72 -0.24 -14.51
C GLY A 46 -16.22 -0.53 -14.50
N GLU A 47 -16.61 -1.64 -13.88
CA GLU A 47 -18.02 -2.06 -13.72
C GLU A 47 -18.82 -1.10 -12.84
N ALA A 48 -18.16 -0.41 -11.90
CA ALA A 48 -18.73 0.64 -11.08
C ALA A 48 -18.99 1.96 -11.85
N GLY A 49 -18.69 2.02 -13.14
CA GLY A 49 -19.09 3.12 -14.02
C GLY A 49 -18.04 4.21 -14.24
N VAL A 50 -16.80 4.03 -13.76
CA VAL A 50 -15.68 4.91 -14.11
C VAL A 50 -14.68 4.17 -15.00
N THR A 51 -14.19 4.84 -16.05
CA THR A 51 -13.22 4.26 -16.98
C THR A 51 -12.04 5.19 -17.19
N GLY A 52 -10.94 4.66 -17.69
CA GLY A 52 -9.70 5.42 -17.87
C GLY A 52 -8.95 5.62 -16.55
N ARG A 53 -8.11 6.65 -16.51
CA ARG A 53 -7.24 6.97 -15.38
C ARG A 53 -7.87 8.05 -14.51
N PRO A 54 -7.65 8.06 -13.19
CA PRO A 54 -8.15 9.13 -12.33
C PRO A 54 -7.35 10.41 -12.54
N ASP A 55 -8.04 11.54 -12.58
CA ASP A 55 -7.42 12.87 -12.69
C ASP A 55 -7.08 13.43 -11.30
N ARG A 56 -7.76 12.93 -10.25
CA ARG A 56 -7.40 13.19 -8.86
C ARG A 56 -7.17 11.90 -8.10
N VAL A 57 -6.08 11.86 -7.34
CA VAL A 57 -5.72 10.74 -6.49
C VAL A 57 -5.51 11.23 -5.06
N VAL A 58 -6.22 10.63 -4.11
CA VAL A 58 -6.08 10.92 -2.67
C VAL A 58 -5.65 9.65 -1.95
N LEU A 59 -4.44 9.65 -1.41
CA LEU A 59 -3.86 8.51 -0.70
C LEU A 59 -3.63 8.89 0.76
N SER A 60 -4.11 8.06 1.67
CA SER A 60 -3.71 8.13 3.07
C SER A 60 -3.45 6.77 3.65
N ASP A 61 -2.57 6.74 4.64
CA ASP A 61 -2.31 5.57 5.47
C ASP A 61 -1.86 6.06 6.84
N ALA A 62 -2.19 5.34 7.91
CA ALA A 62 -1.72 5.69 9.24
C ALA A 62 -0.22 5.36 9.43
N GLY A 63 0.28 4.38 8.67
CA GLY A 63 1.67 3.97 8.61
C GLY A 63 2.52 4.79 7.63
N PRO A 64 3.79 4.39 7.44
CA PRO A 64 4.77 5.12 6.62
C PRO A 64 4.35 5.34 5.17
N PHE A 65 3.51 4.48 4.64
CA PHE A 65 3.07 4.57 3.26
C PHE A 65 2.19 5.80 2.97
N GLY A 66 1.61 6.43 3.98
CA GLY A 66 0.89 7.69 3.81
C GLY A 66 1.81 8.84 3.37
N VAL A 67 3.12 8.72 3.61
CA VAL A 67 4.17 9.57 3.04
C VAL A 67 4.71 8.94 1.76
N ALA A 68 5.11 7.67 1.79
CA ALA A 68 5.86 7.08 0.67
C ALA A 68 5.06 6.95 -0.63
N ALA A 69 3.78 6.55 -0.57
CA ALA A 69 2.97 6.37 -1.77
C ALA A 69 2.83 7.65 -2.63
N PRO A 70 2.41 8.80 -2.08
CA PRO A 70 2.33 10.05 -2.85
C PRO A 70 3.72 10.53 -3.31
N THR A 71 4.77 10.40 -2.48
CA THR A 71 6.16 10.74 -2.88
C THR A 71 6.60 9.97 -4.12
N LEU A 72 6.21 8.70 -4.26
CA LEU A 72 6.59 7.87 -5.40
C LEU A 72 5.78 8.15 -6.67
N ILE A 73 4.58 8.70 -6.55
CA ILE A 73 3.78 9.11 -7.71
C ILE A 73 4.30 10.47 -8.23
N ASP A 74 4.67 11.39 -7.34
CA ASP A 74 5.31 12.64 -7.71
C ASP A 74 6.66 12.38 -8.41
N ALA A 75 6.83 12.92 -9.62
CA ALA A 75 8.01 12.64 -10.43
C ALA A 75 9.28 13.31 -9.89
N THR A 76 9.16 14.48 -9.27
CA THR A 76 10.28 15.24 -8.72
C THR A 76 10.80 14.54 -7.47
N LEU A 77 9.90 14.28 -6.51
CA LEU A 77 10.27 13.59 -5.27
C LEU A 77 10.75 12.17 -5.54
N ARG A 78 10.15 11.45 -6.51
CA ARG A 78 10.64 10.12 -6.90
C ARG A 78 12.08 10.17 -7.43
N ALA A 79 12.48 11.22 -8.14
CA ALA A 79 13.85 11.35 -8.62
C ALA A 79 14.84 11.52 -7.45
N GLU A 80 14.47 12.29 -6.43
CA GLU A 80 15.24 12.44 -5.19
C GLU A 80 15.33 11.12 -4.41
N VAL A 81 14.22 10.38 -4.30
CA VAL A 81 14.22 9.02 -3.72
C VAL A 81 15.20 8.10 -4.45
N ILE A 82 15.23 8.16 -5.79
CA ILE A 82 16.16 7.36 -6.58
C ILE A 82 17.61 7.75 -6.27
N GLN A 83 17.91 9.05 -6.15
CA GLN A 83 19.25 9.54 -5.81
C GLN A 83 19.71 9.05 -4.43
N GLU A 84 18.86 9.12 -3.41
CA GLU A 84 19.15 8.57 -2.08
C GLU A 84 19.41 7.06 -2.12
N LEU A 85 18.58 6.30 -2.85
CA LEU A 85 18.76 4.86 -3.02
C LEU A 85 20.05 4.52 -3.79
N GLU A 86 20.49 5.36 -4.73
CA GLU A 86 21.80 5.20 -5.39
C GLU A 86 22.95 5.39 -4.40
N GLY A 87 22.84 6.37 -3.50
CA GLY A 87 23.77 6.55 -2.38
C GLY A 87 23.83 5.33 -1.47
N PHE A 88 22.67 4.75 -1.13
CA PHE A 88 22.63 3.50 -0.34
C PHE A 88 23.23 2.31 -1.09
N ALA A 89 23.00 2.20 -2.40
CA ALA A 89 23.51 1.11 -3.23
C ALA A 89 25.04 1.14 -3.40
N ALA A 90 25.68 2.30 -3.19
CA ALA A 90 27.13 2.47 -3.23
C ALA A 90 27.84 2.03 -1.94
N ARG A 91 27.10 1.78 -0.86
CA ARG A 91 27.62 1.41 0.47
C ARG A 91 27.37 -0.06 0.76
N ASP A 92 28.04 -0.59 1.78
CA ASP A 92 27.69 -1.90 2.30
C ASP A 92 26.28 -1.89 2.91
N ALA A 93 25.47 -2.89 2.57
CA ALA A 93 24.07 -2.92 2.99
C ALA A 93 23.92 -3.02 4.52
N ARG A 94 24.89 -3.63 5.23
CA ARG A 94 24.88 -3.69 6.69
C ARG A 94 25.14 -2.32 7.28
N GLU A 95 26.10 -1.59 6.73
CA GLU A 95 26.43 -0.24 7.15
C GLU A 95 25.22 0.70 7.04
N VAL A 96 24.50 0.64 5.92
CA VAL A 96 23.25 1.41 5.74
C VAL A 96 22.17 0.96 6.72
N TYR A 97 21.99 -0.35 6.93
CA TYR A 97 21.03 -0.86 7.90
C TYR A 97 21.33 -0.39 9.33
N ASP A 98 22.56 -0.53 9.79
CA ASP A 98 22.95 -0.13 11.16
C ASP A 98 22.82 1.39 11.35
N ALA A 99 23.03 2.18 10.28
CA ALA A 99 22.83 3.62 10.26
C ALA A 99 21.35 4.05 10.27
N LEU A 100 20.39 3.16 9.99
CA LEU A 100 18.96 3.47 9.93
C LEU A 100 18.15 2.76 11.03
N HIS A 101 18.56 1.58 11.46
CA HIS A 101 17.81 0.77 12.41
C HIS A 101 17.65 1.49 13.76
N GLN A 102 16.40 1.65 14.21
CA GLN A 102 16.03 2.39 15.43
C GLN A 102 16.50 3.86 15.44
N GLN A 103 16.93 4.41 14.29
CA GLN A 103 17.21 5.82 14.16
C GLN A 103 15.94 6.63 13.96
N PRO A 104 15.95 7.94 14.28
CA PRO A 104 14.83 8.83 14.00
C PRO A 104 14.48 8.79 12.51
N VAL A 105 13.19 8.86 12.21
CA VAL A 105 12.73 8.98 10.83
C VAL A 105 13.01 10.39 10.30
N SER A 106 13.36 10.51 9.02
CA SER A 106 13.54 11.83 8.38
C SER A 106 12.22 12.60 8.29
N GLU A 107 12.28 13.93 8.40
CA GLU A 107 11.15 14.82 8.07
C GLU A 107 11.06 15.11 6.56
N ASP A 108 12.17 14.92 5.83
CA ASP A 108 12.20 15.07 4.38
C ASP A 108 11.47 13.89 3.70
N PRO A 109 10.43 14.12 2.86
CA PRO A 109 9.65 13.05 2.27
C PRO A 109 10.45 12.10 1.37
N ALA A 110 11.45 12.61 0.64
CA ALA A 110 12.25 11.80 -0.27
C ALA A 110 13.22 10.90 0.51
N THR A 111 13.96 11.45 1.46
CA THR A 111 14.83 10.68 2.37
C THR A 111 14.01 9.67 3.17
N TYR A 112 12.89 10.08 3.78
CA TYR A 112 11.99 9.19 4.53
C TYR A 112 11.56 7.99 3.68
N THR A 113 11.18 8.25 2.43
CA THR A 113 10.72 7.22 1.50
C THR A 113 11.87 6.30 1.08
N ALA A 114 13.06 6.83 0.80
CA ALA A 114 14.23 6.02 0.46
C ALA A 114 14.63 5.09 1.61
N GLU A 115 14.67 5.61 2.84
CA GLU A 115 14.94 4.83 4.07
C GLU A 115 13.91 3.71 4.25
N LEU A 116 12.61 4.05 4.15
CA LEU A 116 11.53 3.08 4.25
C LEU A 116 11.71 1.95 3.23
N LEU A 117 11.93 2.27 1.96
CA LEU A 117 12.01 1.27 0.90
C LEU A 117 13.25 0.38 1.05
N PHE A 118 14.38 0.95 1.46
CA PHE A 118 15.60 0.20 1.75
C PHE A 118 15.36 -0.80 2.89
N LEU A 119 14.84 -0.31 4.02
CA LEU A 119 14.54 -1.13 5.19
C LEU A 119 13.47 -2.18 4.90
N GLN A 120 12.44 -1.85 4.13
CA GLN A 120 11.35 -2.74 3.76
C GLN A 120 11.83 -3.92 2.89
N ARG A 121 12.87 -3.72 2.08
CA ARG A 121 13.53 -4.79 1.32
C ARG A 121 14.34 -5.74 2.19
N LEU A 122 14.81 -5.28 3.34
CA LEU A 122 15.54 -6.10 4.32
C LEU A 122 14.61 -6.81 5.30
N SER A 123 13.39 -6.33 5.46
CA SER A 123 12.43 -6.89 6.40
C SER A 123 12.07 -8.34 6.05
N PHE A 124 12.32 -9.25 6.99
CA PHE A 124 12.10 -10.68 6.79
C PHE A 124 10.67 -11.00 6.34
N SER A 125 10.54 -11.80 5.29
CA SER A 125 9.25 -12.18 4.66
C SER A 125 8.39 -10.99 4.23
N GLY A 126 8.98 -9.81 4.01
CA GLY A 126 8.24 -8.62 3.59
C GLY A 126 7.31 -8.05 4.66
N LYS A 127 7.58 -8.36 5.95
CA LYS A 127 6.85 -7.79 7.09
C LYS A 127 6.91 -6.26 7.05
N ALA A 128 5.82 -5.61 7.44
CA ALA A 128 5.74 -4.15 7.36
C ALA A 128 6.83 -3.47 8.20
N VAL A 129 7.48 -2.48 7.60
CA VAL A 129 8.30 -1.50 8.31
C VAL A 129 7.40 -0.34 8.73
N GLY A 130 7.57 0.08 9.98
CA GLY A 130 6.87 1.19 10.60
C GLY A 130 7.83 2.08 11.38
N ASP A 131 7.28 3.00 12.15
CA ASP A 131 8.01 3.69 13.19
C ASP A 131 7.30 3.59 14.54
N ARG A 132 8.10 3.53 15.60
CA ARG A 132 7.66 3.51 16.99
C ARG A 132 8.40 4.61 17.74
N GLY A 133 7.67 5.62 18.23
CA GLY A 133 8.28 6.78 18.87
C GLY A 133 9.16 7.59 17.92
N GLY A 134 8.75 7.73 16.66
CA GLY A 134 9.49 8.49 15.64
C GLY A 134 10.77 7.82 15.16
N ARG A 135 10.94 6.51 15.41
CA ARG A 135 12.14 5.74 15.03
C ARG A 135 11.77 4.51 14.21
N TRP A 136 12.58 4.18 13.20
CA TRP A 136 12.35 3.02 12.34
C TRP A 136 12.28 1.71 13.13
N SER A 137 11.24 0.92 12.88
CA SER A 137 11.02 -0.36 13.56
C SER A 137 10.29 -1.35 12.67
N SER A 138 10.53 -2.65 12.87
CA SER A 138 9.78 -3.70 12.19
C SER A 138 9.86 -5.01 12.96
N PRO A 139 8.77 -5.80 13.03
CA PRO A 139 8.84 -7.18 13.49
C PRO A 139 9.69 -8.09 12.58
N GLY A 140 10.08 -7.59 11.40
CA GLY A 140 11.00 -8.25 10.47
C GLY A 140 12.48 -7.96 10.74
N PHE A 141 12.83 -7.08 11.68
CA PHE A 141 14.23 -6.75 12.04
C PHE A 141 14.82 -7.62 13.15
N ASN A 142 14.17 -8.74 13.51
CA ASN A 142 14.66 -9.55 14.63
C ASN A 142 16.05 -10.14 14.33
N THR A 143 16.82 -10.36 15.40
CA THR A 143 18.18 -10.89 15.34
C THR A 143 18.24 -12.22 14.60
N SER A 144 17.20 -13.07 14.71
CA SER A 144 17.13 -14.40 14.07
C SER A 144 16.95 -14.40 12.54
N SER A 145 16.55 -13.29 11.90
CA SER A 145 16.10 -13.34 10.49
C SER A 145 16.42 -12.12 9.61
N ALA A 146 16.92 -11.02 10.16
CA ALA A 146 17.10 -9.77 9.40
C ALA A 146 18.47 -9.65 8.72
N TYR A 147 19.55 -10.18 9.31
CA TYR A 147 20.89 -10.06 8.74
C TYR A 147 21.88 -11.10 9.28
N GLY A 148 22.48 -11.90 8.39
CA GLY A 148 23.75 -12.59 8.66
C GLY A 148 23.78 -13.64 9.79
N LEU A 149 22.68 -14.36 10.05
CA LEU A 149 22.66 -15.44 11.04
C LEU A 149 22.60 -16.85 10.44
N PRO A 150 22.99 -17.90 11.19
CA PRO A 150 22.92 -19.31 10.76
C PRO A 150 21.54 -19.78 10.28
N GLY A 151 20.43 -19.19 10.76
CA GLY A 151 19.08 -19.46 10.24
C GLY A 151 18.86 -19.06 8.77
N THR A 152 19.77 -18.26 8.21
CA THR A 152 19.85 -17.94 6.78
C THR A 152 20.71 -18.93 5.98
N GLU A 153 21.29 -19.97 6.58
CA GLU A 153 22.10 -20.99 5.88
C GLU A 153 21.36 -21.65 4.71
N ARG A 154 20.02 -21.71 4.77
CA ARG A 154 19.19 -22.25 3.67
C ARG A 154 18.95 -21.27 2.51
N PHE A 155 19.09 -19.96 2.72
CA PHE A 155 18.68 -18.91 1.76
C PHE A 155 19.77 -17.87 1.44
N GLY A 156 20.88 -17.87 2.17
CA GLY A 156 21.94 -16.85 2.08
C GLY A 156 21.55 -15.50 2.72
N PRO A 157 22.49 -14.54 2.74
CA PRO A 157 22.23 -13.19 3.26
C PRO A 157 21.11 -12.50 2.45
N VAL A 158 20.16 -11.87 3.15
CA VAL A 158 19.13 -11.04 2.51
C VAL A 158 19.82 -9.86 1.83
N LYS A 159 19.77 -9.84 0.50
CA LYS A 159 20.25 -8.70 -0.28
C LYS A 159 19.06 -7.76 -0.52
N PRO A 160 19.17 -6.46 -0.21
CA PRO A 160 18.06 -5.52 -0.39
C PRO A 160 17.65 -5.34 -1.85
N MET A 161 18.49 -5.77 -2.81
CA MET A 161 18.25 -5.65 -4.25
C MET A 161 17.92 -4.21 -4.68
N VAL A 162 18.58 -3.21 -4.08
CA VAL A 162 18.38 -1.78 -4.35
C VAL A 162 18.45 -1.44 -5.85
N PRO A 163 19.39 -1.98 -6.65
CA PRO A 163 19.40 -1.73 -8.09
C PRO A 163 18.13 -2.20 -8.81
N SER A 164 17.49 -3.27 -8.33
CA SER A 164 16.22 -3.74 -8.89
C SER A 164 15.06 -2.82 -8.53
N LEU A 165 15.04 -2.31 -7.28
CA LEU A 165 14.07 -1.31 -6.84
C LEU A 165 14.21 -0.02 -7.66
N ILE A 166 15.42 0.50 -7.84
CA ILE A 166 15.68 1.68 -8.67
C ILE A 166 15.14 1.49 -10.09
N ARG A 167 15.33 0.30 -10.70
CA ARG A 167 14.75 -0.01 -12.03
C ARG A 167 13.21 -0.01 -12.03
N VAL A 168 12.57 -0.43 -10.93
CA VAL A 168 11.10 -0.32 -10.80
C VAL A 168 10.68 1.14 -10.70
N LEU A 169 11.34 1.94 -9.86
CA LEU A 169 11.02 3.36 -9.69
C LEU A 169 11.21 4.15 -10.99
N ARG A 170 12.28 3.91 -11.74
CA ARG A 170 12.48 4.49 -13.08
C ARG A 170 11.39 4.09 -14.08
N SER A 171 10.80 2.90 -13.94
CA SER A 171 9.69 2.51 -14.81
C SER A 171 8.41 3.33 -14.57
N TYR A 172 8.32 4.01 -13.41
CA TYR A 172 7.20 4.89 -13.07
C TYR A 172 7.28 6.26 -13.73
N ASP A 173 8.33 6.58 -14.49
CA ASP A 173 8.37 7.79 -15.32
C ASP A 173 7.31 7.78 -16.43
N ARG A 174 6.71 6.61 -16.68
CA ARG A 174 5.58 6.43 -17.61
C ARG A 174 4.22 6.47 -16.93
N LEU A 175 4.16 6.70 -15.61
CA LEU A 175 2.88 6.86 -14.93
C LEU A 175 2.15 8.08 -15.50
N HIS A 176 0.83 7.96 -15.57
CA HIS A 176 0.00 9.12 -15.70
C HIS A 176 0.17 10.02 -14.49
N ARG A 177 0.34 11.31 -14.75
CA ARG A 177 0.35 12.34 -13.71
C ARG A 177 -1.10 12.78 -13.49
N PRO A 178 -1.71 12.51 -12.32
CA PRO A 178 -2.99 13.11 -12.00
C PRO A 178 -2.83 14.63 -11.91
N ASP A 179 -3.87 15.37 -12.26
CA ASP A 179 -3.93 16.83 -12.11
C ASP A 179 -3.78 17.23 -10.63
N GLU A 180 -4.31 16.40 -9.73
CA GLU A 180 -4.23 16.62 -8.28
C GLU A 180 -3.86 15.33 -7.55
N LEU A 181 -2.74 15.37 -6.81
CA LEU A 181 -2.29 14.31 -5.93
C LEU A 181 -2.29 14.82 -4.48
N ILE A 182 -3.07 14.18 -3.63
CA ILE A 182 -3.10 14.48 -2.19
C ILE A 182 -2.60 13.26 -1.43
N GLY A 183 -1.52 13.45 -0.70
CA GLY A 183 -0.91 12.46 0.18
C GLY A 183 -1.09 12.80 1.65
N GLY A 184 -0.97 11.83 2.54
CA GLY A 184 -0.83 12.12 3.96
C GLY A 184 -0.76 10.90 4.85
N ARG A 185 0.16 10.95 5.82
CA ARG A 185 0.20 10.01 6.93
C ARG A 185 -0.86 10.37 7.97
N ARG A 186 -1.99 9.70 7.91
CA ARG A 186 -3.15 9.93 8.78
C ARG A 186 -4.09 8.71 8.75
N PRO A 187 -4.87 8.49 9.83
CA PRO A 187 -5.94 7.50 9.82
C PRO A 187 -6.93 7.75 8.69
N ALA A 188 -7.63 6.69 8.28
CA ALA A 188 -8.77 6.79 7.36
C ALA A 188 -9.83 7.74 7.92
N ARG A 189 -10.44 8.55 7.06
CA ARG A 189 -11.43 9.57 7.45
C ARG A 189 -12.66 9.52 6.55
N ALA A 190 -13.80 9.86 7.16
CA ALA A 190 -15.05 10.13 6.47
C ALA A 190 -14.92 11.35 5.52
N PRO A 191 -15.80 11.46 4.51
CA PRO A 191 -15.87 12.66 3.69
C PRO A 191 -16.25 13.89 4.53
N GLU A 192 -15.72 15.06 4.17
CA GLU A 192 -16.07 16.34 4.81
C GLU A 192 -17.43 16.89 4.35
N GLY A 193 -17.96 16.37 3.25
CA GLY A 193 -19.24 16.77 2.68
C GLY A 193 -19.61 15.92 1.46
N PRO A 194 -20.69 16.31 0.75
CA PRO A 194 -21.14 15.59 -0.44
C PRO A 194 -20.08 15.55 -1.54
N VAL A 195 -20.07 14.46 -2.29
CA VAL A 195 -19.21 14.22 -3.44
C VAL A 195 -19.94 14.66 -4.71
N HIS A 196 -19.34 15.60 -5.44
CA HIS A 196 -19.97 16.24 -6.60
C HIS A 196 -19.44 15.76 -7.96
N ARG A 197 -18.51 14.81 -7.99
CA ARG A 197 -17.94 14.23 -9.21
C ARG A 197 -17.78 12.72 -9.06
N PRO A 198 -17.69 11.96 -10.16
CA PRO A 198 -17.43 10.53 -10.10
C PRO A 198 -16.23 10.23 -9.21
N THR A 199 -16.45 9.48 -8.13
CA THR A 199 -15.43 9.21 -7.11
C THR A 199 -15.53 7.75 -6.71
N VAL A 200 -14.38 7.07 -6.72
CA VAL A 200 -14.25 5.72 -6.19
C VAL A 200 -13.40 5.75 -4.93
N VAL A 201 -13.93 5.17 -3.87
CA VAL A 201 -13.22 4.96 -2.60
C VAL A 201 -12.90 3.47 -2.49
N TYR A 202 -11.62 3.13 -2.46
CA TYR A 202 -11.16 1.77 -2.22
C TYR A 202 -10.68 1.63 -0.77
N LEU A 203 -11.34 0.74 -0.02
CA LEU A 203 -11.02 0.43 1.37
C LEU A 203 -10.35 -0.94 1.44
N ASP A 204 -9.09 -0.95 1.85
CA ASP A 204 -8.31 -2.15 2.15
C ASP A 204 -7.85 -2.12 3.61
N PRO A 205 -8.76 -2.34 4.56
CA PRO A 205 -8.43 -2.30 5.97
C PRO A 205 -7.54 -3.50 6.36
N PRO A 206 -6.81 -3.41 7.48
CA PRO A 206 -6.21 -4.60 8.07
C PRO A 206 -7.31 -5.62 8.41
N TYR A 207 -7.19 -6.85 7.92
CA TYR A 207 -8.15 -7.91 8.27
C TYR A 207 -8.21 -8.11 9.80
N VAL A 208 -9.39 -8.48 10.30
CA VAL A 208 -9.68 -8.74 11.73
C VAL A 208 -8.69 -9.72 12.39
N ASP A 209 -8.09 -10.63 11.61
CA ASP A 209 -7.09 -11.62 12.07
C ASP A 209 -5.69 -11.41 11.45
N SER A 210 -5.39 -10.24 10.88
CA SER A 210 -4.09 -9.95 10.28
C SER A 210 -3.05 -9.50 11.31
N THR A 211 -1.78 -9.66 10.95
CA THR A 211 -0.66 -9.10 11.74
C THR A 211 -0.86 -7.59 11.84
N THR A 212 -0.92 -7.05 13.06
CA THR A 212 -1.12 -5.63 13.30
C THR A 212 -0.08 -4.79 12.55
N TYR A 213 -0.55 -3.83 11.76
CA TYR A 213 0.32 -2.83 11.15
C TYR A 213 0.64 -1.75 12.19
N PRO A 214 1.90 -1.28 12.27
CA PRO A 214 2.26 -0.16 13.12
C PRO A 214 1.62 1.13 12.58
N GLY A 215 0.49 1.57 13.14
CA GLY A 215 -0.15 2.82 12.74
C GLY A 215 -1.59 3.06 13.19
N GLY A 216 -2.36 2.02 13.50
CA GLY A 216 -3.73 2.17 13.99
C GLY A 216 -4.62 0.98 13.65
N GLU A 217 -5.73 0.85 14.37
CA GLU A 217 -6.73 -0.19 14.16
C GLU A 217 -7.97 0.44 13.51
N LEU A 218 -8.40 -0.10 12.37
CA LEU A 218 -9.71 0.15 11.78
C LEU A 218 -10.45 -1.17 11.82
N ASP A 219 -11.25 -1.37 12.87
CA ASP A 219 -12.01 -2.60 13.06
C ASP A 219 -13.15 -2.72 12.04
N ARG A 220 -13.76 -3.91 11.98
CA ARG A 220 -14.87 -4.19 11.05
C ARG A 220 -15.99 -3.14 11.16
N ALA A 221 -16.35 -2.73 12.39
CA ALA A 221 -17.39 -1.74 12.62
C ALA A 221 -17.00 -0.37 12.03
N GLY A 222 -15.76 0.07 12.24
CA GLY A 222 -15.19 1.27 11.64
C GLY A 222 -15.14 1.22 10.12
N VAL A 223 -14.78 0.08 9.52
CA VAL A 223 -14.82 -0.14 8.07
C VAL A 223 -16.23 0.04 7.52
N VAL A 224 -17.21 -0.62 8.14
CA VAL A 224 -18.63 -0.55 7.71
C VAL A 224 -19.16 0.87 7.84
N ALA A 225 -18.89 1.55 8.96
CA ALA A 225 -19.30 2.93 9.17
C ALA A 225 -18.70 3.86 8.11
N LEU A 226 -17.38 3.76 7.90
CA LEU A 226 -16.66 4.57 6.92
C LEU A 226 -17.17 4.33 5.50
N ALA A 227 -17.35 3.07 5.10
CA ALA A 227 -17.87 2.68 3.80
C ALA A 227 -19.26 3.28 3.55
N ARG A 228 -20.15 3.21 4.55
CA ARG A 228 -21.49 3.79 4.45
C ARG A 228 -21.46 5.30 4.33
N THR A 229 -20.67 6.00 5.14
CA THR A 229 -20.59 7.46 5.07
C THR A 229 -20.07 7.95 3.71
N TRP A 230 -19.09 7.26 3.13
CA TRP A 230 -18.61 7.57 1.77
C TRP A 230 -19.68 7.31 0.70
N ALA A 231 -20.41 6.21 0.80
CA ALA A 231 -21.50 5.91 -0.13
C ALA A 231 -22.66 6.90 -0.01
N GLU A 232 -23.05 7.27 1.22
CA GLU A 232 -24.07 8.28 1.52
C GLU A 232 -23.67 9.68 1.01
N ALA A 233 -22.37 9.97 0.96
CA ALA A 233 -21.85 11.19 0.35
C ALA A 233 -21.89 11.18 -1.19
N GLY A 234 -22.19 10.04 -1.83
CA GLY A 234 -22.29 9.91 -3.29
C GLY A 234 -21.07 9.29 -3.98
N ALA A 235 -20.15 8.69 -3.24
CA ALA A 235 -19.04 7.93 -3.83
C ALA A 235 -19.43 6.47 -4.10
N THR A 236 -18.81 5.87 -5.12
CA THR A 236 -18.80 4.40 -5.24
C THR A 236 -17.73 3.85 -4.32
N VAL A 237 -18.08 2.90 -3.45
CA VAL A 237 -17.16 2.34 -2.46
C VAL A 237 -16.92 0.87 -2.75
N ILE A 238 -15.64 0.47 -2.73
CA ILE A 238 -15.20 -0.92 -2.86
C ILE A 238 -14.42 -1.29 -1.61
N VAL A 239 -14.83 -2.33 -0.90
CA VAL A 239 -14.15 -2.85 0.29
C VAL A 239 -13.52 -4.21 -0.02
N SER A 240 -12.22 -4.37 0.20
CA SER A 240 -11.49 -5.63 -0.02
C SER A 240 -11.24 -6.35 1.30
N GLU A 241 -11.69 -7.60 1.40
CA GLU A 241 -11.68 -8.39 2.64
C GLU A 241 -11.46 -9.88 2.37
N GLY A 242 -11.14 -10.63 3.43
CA GLY A 242 -10.99 -12.10 3.35
C GLY A 242 -12.32 -12.86 3.15
N GLU A 243 -13.44 -12.17 3.35
CA GLU A 243 -14.81 -12.66 3.18
C GLU A 243 -15.74 -11.48 2.82
N PRO A 244 -16.97 -11.74 2.32
CA PRO A 244 -17.97 -10.69 2.14
C PRO A 244 -18.22 -9.90 3.43
N VAL A 245 -18.33 -8.56 3.32
CA VAL A 245 -18.72 -7.71 4.45
C VAL A 245 -20.24 -7.81 4.63
N ARG A 246 -20.68 -8.74 5.48
CA ARG A 246 -22.09 -9.13 5.61
C ARG A 246 -23.00 -7.96 5.97
N GLU A 247 -22.52 -7.03 6.77
CA GLU A 247 -23.23 -5.83 7.20
C GLU A 247 -23.59 -4.94 5.98
N LEU A 248 -22.66 -4.79 5.03
CA LEU A 248 -22.87 -4.04 3.80
C LEU A 248 -23.78 -4.80 2.83
N VAL A 249 -23.58 -6.12 2.71
CA VAL A 249 -24.45 -6.98 1.87
C VAL A 249 -25.89 -6.94 2.37
N SER A 250 -26.11 -6.92 3.69
CA SER A 250 -27.46 -6.88 4.28
C SER A 250 -28.25 -5.63 3.91
N VAL A 251 -27.56 -4.53 3.57
CA VAL A 251 -28.17 -3.28 3.08
C VAL A 251 -28.12 -3.15 1.56
N GLY A 252 -27.89 -4.25 0.85
CA GLY A 252 -28.03 -4.34 -0.60
C GLY A 252 -26.77 -4.13 -1.42
N TRP A 253 -25.59 -4.05 -0.79
CA TRP A 253 -24.31 -4.02 -1.52
C TRP A 253 -24.04 -5.38 -2.16
N THR A 254 -23.23 -5.40 -3.22
CA THR A 254 -22.91 -6.64 -3.94
C THR A 254 -21.54 -7.15 -3.53
N ALA A 255 -21.43 -8.45 -3.24
CA ALA A 255 -20.16 -9.08 -2.94
C ALA A 255 -19.72 -10.01 -4.08
N ARG A 256 -18.41 -10.04 -4.37
CA ARG A 256 -17.81 -10.91 -5.38
C ARG A 256 -16.44 -11.42 -4.90
N GLN A 257 -16.20 -12.71 -5.07
CA GLN A 257 -14.88 -13.28 -4.89
C GLN A 257 -13.98 -12.92 -6.08
N ILE A 258 -12.79 -12.39 -5.81
CA ILE A 258 -11.80 -12.03 -6.83
C ILE A 258 -10.56 -12.93 -6.79
N ASP A 259 -10.40 -13.74 -5.73
CA ASP A 259 -9.40 -14.81 -5.65
C ASP A 259 -9.91 -15.93 -4.75
N THR A 260 -9.79 -17.17 -5.22
CA THR A 260 -10.23 -18.37 -4.48
C THR A 260 -9.24 -18.81 -3.39
N GLY A 261 -8.17 -18.04 -3.17
CA GLY A 261 -7.05 -18.46 -2.35
C GLY A 261 -6.31 -19.65 -2.93
N ARG A 262 -5.34 -20.16 -2.18
CA ARG A 262 -4.58 -21.37 -2.53
C ARG A 262 -4.67 -22.40 -1.43
N LYS A 263 -4.88 -23.66 -1.83
CA LYS A 263 -4.91 -24.84 -0.94
C LYS A 263 -3.52 -25.44 -0.67
N ASP A 264 -2.44 -24.77 -1.09
CA ASP A 264 -1.09 -25.31 -0.93
C ASP A 264 -0.55 -25.15 0.51
N THR A 265 0.45 -25.96 0.86
CA THR A 265 1.04 -25.99 2.21
C THR A 265 2.05 -24.87 2.44
N SER A 266 2.28 -23.97 1.47
CA SER A 266 3.32 -22.94 1.56
C SER A 266 3.00 -21.93 2.66
N ARG A 267 3.96 -21.70 3.56
CA ARG A 267 3.84 -20.70 4.63
C ARG A 267 4.10 -19.26 4.15
N PHE A 268 4.54 -19.10 2.90
CA PHE A 268 5.01 -17.83 2.34
C PHE A 268 4.10 -17.25 1.25
N ARG A 269 3.02 -17.96 0.89
CA ARG A 269 2.05 -17.54 -0.12
C ARG A 269 0.68 -17.40 0.54
N GLY A 270 -0.03 -16.31 0.25
CA GLY A 270 -1.33 -16.02 0.84
C GLY A 270 -2.32 -17.15 0.57
N LYS A 271 -2.78 -17.80 1.64
CA LYS A 271 -3.77 -18.89 1.60
C LYS A 271 -5.21 -18.39 1.57
N GLN A 272 -5.40 -17.12 1.89
CA GLN A 272 -6.70 -16.50 2.06
C GLN A 272 -7.33 -16.19 0.70
N GLU A 273 -8.63 -16.43 0.63
CA GLU A 273 -9.51 -15.90 -0.41
C GLU A 273 -9.47 -14.37 -0.38
N GLU A 274 -9.86 -13.76 -1.49
CA GLU A 274 -10.05 -12.32 -1.57
C GLU A 274 -11.44 -12.03 -2.12
N TRP A 275 -12.18 -11.20 -1.40
CA TRP A 275 -13.51 -10.75 -1.72
C TRP A 275 -13.55 -9.24 -1.81
N ILE A 276 -14.40 -8.73 -2.70
CA ILE A 276 -14.77 -7.32 -2.72
C ILE A 276 -16.26 -7.18 -2.40
N THR A 277 -16.61 -6.14 -1.66
CA THR A 277 -17.99 -5.69 -1.41
C THR A 277 -18.16 -4.28 -1.97
N VAL A 278 -19.09 -4.09 -2.90
CA VAL A 278 -19.23 -2.87 -3.72
C VAL A 278 -20.58 -2.20 -3.45
N SER A 279 -20.56 -0.89 -3.25
CA SER A 279 -21.78 -0.09 -3.09
C SER A 279 -22.64 -0.11 -4.36
N ARG A 280 -23.94 0.16 -4.19
CA ARG A 280 -24.83 0.40 -5.34
C ARG A 280 -24.50 1.71 -6.04
#